data_AF-A0A949AZL5-F1
#
_entry.id   AF-A0A949AZL5-F1
#
_cell.length_a   1.000
_cell.length_b   1.000
_cell.length_c   1.000
_cell.angle_alpha   90.00
_cell.angle_beta   90.00
_cell.angle_gamma   90.00
#
_symmetry.space_group_name_H-M   'P 1'
#
loop_
_entity.id
_entity.type
_entity.pdbx_description
1 polymer ?
#
loop_
_entity_poly.entity_id
_entity_poly.type
_entity_poly.pdbx_seq_one_letter_code
_entity_poly.pdbx_strand_id
1 'polypeptide(L)'
;MKRTLSSSFWILLVIFFPIGLMAANYMAEADKLFDQGGLANYKQAIDLYQKALAENSSDYEATWKCARAYREYGNKAKKQKVDGWK
;
A
#
# COMPACT_ATOMS: atom_id res chain seq x y z
N MET A 1 -32.70 27.28 9.17
CA MET A 1 -32.21 25.88 9.30
C MET A 1 -31.58 25.30 8.02
N LYS A 2 -31.45 26.03 6.90
CA LYS A 2 -30.82 25.52 5.66
C LYS A 2 -29.30 25.78 5.57
N ARG A 3 -28.78 26.74 6.35
CA ARG A 3 -27.35 27.15 6.32
C ARG A 3 -26.42 26.22 7.12
N THR A 4 -26.94 25.57 8.16
CA THR A 4 -26.18 24.61 8.98
C THR A 4 -25.99 23.25 8.30
N LEU A 5 -26.92 22.85 7.41
CA LEU A 5 -26.84 21.59 6.66
C LEU A 5 -25.66 21.58 5.66
N SER A 6 -25.34 22.75 5.09
CA SER A 6 -24.23 22.92 4.14
C SER A 6 -22.86 22.84 4.84
N SER A 7 -22.71 23.49 5.99
CA SER A 7 -21.45 23.45 6.76
C SER A 7 -21.08 22.05 7.25
N SER A 8 -22.06 21.23 7.66
CA SER A 8 -21.80 19.85 8.08
C SER A 8 -21.33 18.95 6.93
N PHE A 9 -21.81 19.20 5.70
CA PHE A 9 -21.38 18.46 4.51
C PHE A 9 -19.91 18.75 4.16
N TRP A 10 -19.47 20.00 4.32
CA TRP A 10 -18.07 20.39 4.13
C TRP A 10 -17.13 19.78 5.18
N ILE A 11 -17.57 19.67 6.43
CA ILE A 11 -16.77 19.05 7.51
C ILE A 11 -16.57 17.54 7.25
N LEU A 12 -17.61 16.85 6.77
CA LEU A 12 -17.52 15.43 6.38
C LEU A 12 -16.52 15.18 5.24
N LEU A 13 -16.48 16.07 4.24
CA LEU A 13 -15.52 16.00 3.14
C LEU A 13 -14.06 16.14 3.61
N VAL A 14 -13.79 16.98 4.61
CA VAL A 14 -12.44 17.20 5.13
C VAL A 14 -11.93 16.01 5.96
N ILE A 15 -12.81 15.27 6.62
CA ILE A 15 -12.42 14.13 7.48
C ILE A 15 -12.05 12.87 6.67
N PHE A 16 -12.69 12.63 5.52
CA PHE A 16 -12.41 11.46 4.68
C PHE A 16 -11.26 11.66 3.68
N PHE A 17 -10.90 12.90 3.37
CA PHE A 17 -9.84 13.22 2.41
C PHE A 17 -8.39 12.79 2.77
N PRO A 18 -7.93 12.89 4.03
CA PRO A 18 -6.51 12.64 4.35
C PRO A 18 -6.11 11.16 4.26
N ILE A 19 -7.05 10.23 4.39
CA ILE A 19 -6.77 8.78 4.38
C ILE A 19 -6.25 8.32 3.01
N GLY A 20 -6.80 8.87 1.91
CA GLY A 20 -6.37 8.52 0.55
C GLY A 20 -4.96 9.04 0.19
N LEU A 21 -4.53 10.16 0.76
CA LEU A 21 -3.23 10.77 0.47
C LEU A 21 -2.05 9.95 1.03
N MET A 22 -2.22 9.33 2.19
CA MET A 22 -1.15 8.51 2.80
C MET A 22 -1.00 7.18 2.08
N ALA A 23 -2.10 6.53 1.71
CA ALA A 23 -2.07 5.30 0.92
C ALA A 23 -1.33 5.49 -0.42
N ALA A 24 -1.60 6.60 -1.12
CA ALA A 24 -0.94 6.93 -2.38
C ALA A 24 0.59 7.11 -2.23
N ASN A 25 1.05 7.72 -1.14
CA ASN A 25 2.48 7.88 -0.86
C ASN A 25 3.18 6.53 -0.65
N TYR A 26 2.59 5.65 0.16
CA TYR A 26 3.14 4.31 0.38
C TYR A 26 3.18 3.49 -0.91
N MET A 27 2.14 3.58 -1.75
CA MET A 27 2.08 2.90 -3.04
C MET A 27 3.22 3.34 -3.97
N ALA A 28 3.43 4.65 -4.12
CA ALA A 28 4.47 5.16 -5.01
C ALA A 28 5.89 4.77 -4.57
N GLU A 29 6.16 4.78 -3.25
CA GLU A 29 7.44 4.34 -2.70
C GLU A 29 7.65 2.82 -2.90
N ALA A 30 6.58 2.03 -2.68
CA ALA A 30 6.60 0.59 -2.89
C ALA A 30 6.85 0.22 -4.36
N ASP A 31 6.21 0.92 -5.31
CA ASP A 31 6.39 0.72 -6.75
C ASP A 31 7.85 0.96 -7.15
N LYS A 32 8.45 2.07 -6.67
CA LYS A 32 9.86 2.39 -6.94
C LYS A 32 10.81 1.30 -6.45
N LEU A 33 10.60 0.79 -5.23
CA LEU A 33 11.42 -0.30 -4.67
C LEU A 33 11.19 -1.60 -5.45
N PHE A 34 9.94 -1.90 -5.78
CA PHE A 34 9.60 -3.08 -6.56
C PHE A 34 10.30 -3.08 -7.93
N ASP A 35 10.29 -1.95 -8.63
CA ASP A 35 10.90 -1.80 -9.96
C ASP A 35 12.44 -1.92 -9.92
N GLN A 36 13.07 -1.50 -8.83
CA GLN A 36 14.51 -1.76 -8.62
C GLN A 36 14.80 -3.25 -8.48
N GLY A 37 13.83 -4.02 -8.01
CA GLY A 37 13.92 -5.46 -7.81
C GLY A 37 14.98 -5.86 -6.77
N GLY A 38 15.08 -7.15 -6.47
CA GLY A 38 15.99 -7.61 -5.41
C GLY A 38 15.21 -8.09 -4.19
N LEU A 39 15.81 -9.03 -3.46
CA LEU A 39 15.12 -9.65 -2.33
C LEU A 39 14.76 -8.63 -1.24
N ALA A 40 15.73 -7.78 -0.87
CA ALA A 40 15.54 -6.72 0.11
C ALA A 40 14.48 -5.71 -0.35
N ASN A 41 14.57 -5.26 -1.59
CA ASN A 41 13.63 -4.29 -2.14
C ASN A 41 12.20 -4.86 -2.25
N TYR A 42 12.03 -6.12 -2.65
CA TYR A 42 10.72 -6.77 -2.63
C TYR A 42 10.14 -6.87 -1.22
N LYS A 43 10.98 -7.18 -0.22
CA LYS A 43 10.54 -7.21 1.19
C LYS A 43 10.08 -5.84 1.67
N GLN A 44 10.85 -4.79 1.38
CA GLN A 44 10.47 -3.42 1.74
C GLN A 44 9.22 -2.94 0.99
N ALA A 45 9.07 -3.31 -0.28
CA ALA A 45 7.87 -3.02 -1.06
C ALA A 45 6.62 -3.70 -0.44
N ILE A 46 6.74 -4.96 0.00
CA ILE A 46 5.66 -5.66 0.72
C ILE A 46 5.25 -4.86 1.97
N ASP A 47 6.21 -4.45 2.80
CA ASP A 47 5.91 -3.70 4.03
C ASP A 47 5.17 -2.39 3.74
N LEU A 48 5.52 -1.69 2.65
CA LEU A 48 4.85 -0.46 2.23
C LEU A 48 3.45 -0.72 1.65
N TYR A 49 3.27 -1.75 0.82
CA TYR A 49 1.93 -2.13 0.35
C TYR A 49 1.00 -2.53 1.49
N GLN A 50 1.53 -3.20 2.52
CA GLN A 50 0.76 -3.50 3.72
C GLN A 50 0.35 -2.24 4.49
N LYS A 51 1.21 -1.22 4.56
CA LYS A 51 0.83 0.10 5.11
C LYS A 51 -0.26 0.77 4.26
N ALA A 52 -0.18 0.71 2.94
CA ALA A 52 -1.24 1.22 2.07
C ALA A 52 -2.59 0.51 2.31
N LEU A 53 -2.56 -0.81 2.50
CA LEU A 53 -3.74 -1.62 2.82
C LEU A 53 -4.25 -1.38 4.25
N ALA A 54 -3.41 -0.93 5.18
CA ALA A 54 -3.86 -0.53 6.51
C ALA A 54 -4.69 0.76 6.47
N GLU A 55 -4.36 1.67 5.54
CA GLU A 55 -5.14 2.90 5.30
C GLU A 55 -6.41 2.63 4.49
N ASN A 56 -6.34 1.76 3.47
CA ASN A 56 -7.49 1.30 2.68
C ASN A 56 -7.40 -0.19 2.36
N SER A 57 -8.03 -1.01 3.20
CA SER A 57 -8.00 -2.48 3.06
C SER A 57 -8.78 -3.02 1.86
N SER A 58 -9.64 -2.19 1.26
CA SER A 58 -10.41 -2.52 0.06
C SER A 58 -9.74 -2.10 -1.25
N ASP A 59 -8.54 -1.52 -1.18
CA ASP A 59 -7.81 -1.07 -2.35
C ASP A 59 -7.37 -2.27 -3.20
N TYR A 60 -8.02 -2.43 -4.35
CA TYR A 60 -7.70 -3.48 -5.31
C TYR A 60 -6.26 -3.39 -5.80
N GLU A 61 -5.78 -2.17 -6.07
CA GLU A 61 -4.46 -1.94 -6.63
C GLU A 61 -3.37 -2.35 -5.62
N ALA A 62 -3.50 -1.87 -4.39
CA ALA A 62 -2.59 -2.24 -3.31
C ALA A 62 -2.62 -3.74 -3.03
N THR A 63 -3.79 -4.37 -3.10
CA THR A 63 -3.95 -5.82 -2.88
C THR A 63 -3.20 -6.64 -3.93
N TRP A 64 -3.41 -6.39 -5.22
CA TRP A 64 -2.75 -7.19 -6.26
C TRP A 64 -1.24 -6.92 -6.31
N LYS A 65 -0.80 -5.67 -6.09
CA LYS A 65 0.62 -5.32 -6.05
C LYS A 65 1.33 -5.97 -4.86
N CYS A 66 0.70 -5.99 -3.68
CA CYS A 66 1.21 -6.70 -2.51
C CYS A 66 1.37 -8.20 -2.79
N ALA A 67 0.34 -8.84 -3.34
CA ALA A 67 0.38 -10.25 -3.70
C ALA A 67 1.48 -10.56 -4.74
N ARG A 68 1.65 -9.69 -5.75
CA ARG A 68 2.75 -9.79 -6.71
C ARG A 68 4.11 -9.68 -6.04
N ALA A 69 4.29 -8.73 -5.11
CA ALA A 69 5.54 -8.56 -4.37
C ALA A 69 5.89 -9.78 -3.53
N TYR A 70 4.92 -10.39 -2.84
CA TYR A 70 5.10 -11.67 -2.16
C TYR A 70 5.56 -12.78 -3.10
N ARG A 71 4.93 -12.90 -4.28
CA ARG A 71 5.32 -13.90 -5.28
C ARG A 71 6.77 -13.72 -5.74
N GLU A 72 7.18 -12.49 -6.06
CA GLU A 72 8.55 -12.22 -6.52
C GLU A 72 9.58 -12.39 -5.40
N TYR A 73 9.26 -11.98 -4.17
CA TYR A 73 10.08 -12.28 -2.99
C TYR A 73 10.26 -13.78 -2.82
N GLY A 74 9.16 -14.55 -2.82
CA GLY A 74 9.22 -15.99 -2.62
C GLY A 74 9.97 -16.72 -3.73
N ASN A 75 9.75 -16.34 -5.00
CA ASN A 75 10.51 -16.87 -6.13
C ASN A 75 12.00 -16.61 -6.00
N LYS A 76 12.38 -15.39 -5.60
CA LYS A 76 13.80 -14.99 -5.47
C LYS A 76 14.45 -15.62 -4.24
N ALA A 77 13.77 -15.65 -3.10
CA ALA A 77 14.21 -16.31 -1.88
C ALA A 77 14.46 -17.80 -2.11
N LYS A 78 13.52 -18.48 -2.79
CA LYS A 78 13.66 -19.88 -3.18
C LYS A 78 14.88 -20.11 -4.07
N LYS A 79 15.07 -19.28 -5.10
CA LYS A 79 16.23 -19.37 -6.01
C LYS A 79 17.56 -19.14 -5.27
N GLN A 80 17.56 -18.24 -4.30
CA GLN A 80 18.73 -17.90 -3.50
C GLN A 80 18.95 -18.84 -2.30
N LYS A 81 18.04 -19.81 -2.06
CA LYS A 81 18.08 -20.72 -0.91
C LYS A 81 18.20 -19.98 0.43
N VAL A 82 17.48 -18.87 0.56
CA VAL A 82 17.35 -18.16 1.85
C VAL A 82 16.66 -19.10 2.83
N ASP A 83 17.12 -19.17 4.08
CA ASP A 83 16.45 -19.97 5.11
C ASP A 83 15.30 -19.18 5.75
N GLY A 84 14.22 -19.89 6.13
CA GLY A 84 13.11 -19.28 6.87
C GLY A 84 12.31 -18.20 6.12
N TRP A 85 12.35 -18.19 4.79
CA TRP A 85 11.69 -17.15 3.98
C TRP A 85 10.18 -17.33 3.78
N LYS A 86 9.64 -18.50 4.10
CA LYS A 86 8.23 -18.87 3.86
C LYS A 86 7.30 -18.24 4.88
#